data_AF-T0ZQJ3-F1
#
_entry.id   AF-T0ZQJ3-F1
#
_cell.length_a   1.000
_cell.length_b   1.000
_cell.length_c   1.000
_cell.angle_alpha   90.00
_cell.angle_beta   90.00
_cell.angle_gamma   90.00
#
_symmetry.space_group_name_H-M   'P 1'
#
loop_
_entity.id
_entity.type
_entity.pdbx_description
1 polymer ?
#
loop_
_entity_poly.entity_id
_entity_poly.type
_entity_poly.pdbx_seq_one_letter_code
_entity_poly.pdbx_strand_id
1 'polypeptide(L)'
;MDWGLANRMHRMFSPTTRNSVMLAVDHGYFMGPTRRLESVGATIAPLVPYADALALTRGVLRHAVPPTVPTPIVLRVSGGVTVLHDDLSHEAVTTSMADAVRLNVAAVAMSVFVGAPHEHESLVNLGNLVDAGEAAGVPVLAITAVGKELEKRDARYLALA
;
A
#
# COMPACT_ATOMS: atom_id res chain seq x y z
N MET A 1 -21.29 3.69 -3.12
CA MET A 1 -20.13 4.08 -2.30
C MET A 1 -20.63 5.11 -1.30
N ASP A 2 -20.49 4.84 0.00
CA ASP A 2 -20.85 5.81 1.04
C ASP A 2 -20.02 7.11 0.89
N TRP A 3 -20.52 8.22 1.44
CA TRP A 3 -19.87 9.52 1.37
C TRP A 3 -18.42 9.50 1.87
N GLY A 4 -18.14 8.79 2.98
CA GLY A 4 -16.79 8.72 3.56
C GLY A 4 -15.79 8.03 2.65
N LEU A 5 -16.19 6.89 2.08
CA LEU A 5 -15.36 6.12 1.15
C LEU A 5 -15.11 6.93 -0.13
N ALA A 6 -16.16 7.56 -0.68
CA ALA A 6 -16.05 8.42 -1.84
C ALA A 6 -15.11 9.62 -1.57
N ASN A 7 -15.23 10.27 -0.41
CA ASN A 7 -14.35 11.39 -0.04
C ASN A 7 -12.87 10.97 -0.01
N ARG A 8 -12.56 9.84 0.62
CA ARG A 8 -11.19 9.32 0.69
C ARG A 8 -10.62 9.00 -0.69
N MET A 9 -11.43 8.42 -1.57
CA MET A 9 -11.04 8.20 -2.97
C MET A 9 -10.74 9.52 -3.67
N HIS A 10 -11.65 10.50 -3.64
CA HIS A 10 -11.46 11.79 -4.34
C HIS A 10 -10.26 12.60 -3.86
N ARG A 11 -9.73 12.33 -2.65
CA ARG A 11 -8.49 12.95 -2.19
C ARG A 11 -7.26 12.45 -2.95
N MET A 12 -7.26 11.19 -3.38
CA MET A 12 -6.11 10.55 -4.04
C MET A 12 -6.09 10.74 -5.56
N PHE A 13 -7.19 11.20 -6.17
CA PHE A 13 -7.31 11.37 -7.61
C PHE A 13 -7.59 12.83 -7.93
N SER A 14 -6.87 13.36 -8.93
CA SER A 14 -7.09 14.72 -9.40
C SER A 14 -8.54 14.91 -9.85
N PRO A 15 -9.26 15.95 -9.38
CA PRO A 15 -10.63 16.21 -9.82
C PRO A 15 -10.70 16.62 -11.31
N THR A 16 -9.59 17.11 -11.87
CA THR A 16 -9.52 17.57 -13.27
C THR A 16 -9.26 16.42 -14.23
N THR A 17 -8.25 15.59 -13.94
CA THR A 17 -7.83 14.51 -14.87
C THR A 17 -8.43 13.16 -14.51
N ARG A 18 -8.92 12.99 -13.27
CA ARG A 18 -9.31 11.71 -12.66
C ARG A 18 -8.18 10.69 -12.57
N ASN A 19 -6.93 11.12 -12.77
CA ASN A 19 -5.73 10.31 -12.62
C ASN A 19 -5.07 10.59 -11.26
N SER A 20 -4.12 9.73 -10.88
CA SER A 20 -3.35 9.87 -9.65
C SER A 20 -1.87 9.63 -9.92
N VAL A 21 -1.02 10.50 -9.38
CA VAL A 21 0.43 10.31 -9.29
C VAL A 21 0.77 9.97 -7.84
N MET A 22 0.96 8.67 -7.56
CA MET A 22 1.28 8.19 -6.21
C MET A 22 2.79 8.00 -6.04
N LEU A 23 3.34 8.57 -4.97
CA LEU A 23 4.74 8.35 -4.56
C LEU A 23 4.81 7.14 -3.61
N ALA A 24 5.34 6.02 -4.08
CA ALA A 24 5.49 4.81 -3.28
C ALA A 24 6.90 4.67 -2.67
N VAL A 25 6.97 4.54 -1.35
CA VAL A 25 8.21 4.43 -0.56
C VAL A 25 8.09 3.39 0.56
N ASP A 26 7.18 2.43 0.43
CA ASP A 26 6.94 1.35 1.39
C ASP A 26 7.93 0.18 1.29
N HIS A 27 8.73 0.10 0.23
CA HIS A 27 9.71 -0.98 -0.09
C HIS A 27 10.51 -1.52 1.11
N GLY A 28 10.87 -0.67 2.05
CA GLY A 28 11.64 -1.07 3.23
C GLY A 28 10.94 -2.10 4.13
N TYR A 29 9.62 -2.32 3.98
CA TYR A 29 8.87 -3.30 4.77
C TYR A 29 9.44 -4.73 4.65
N PHE A 30 10.05 -5.08 3.51
CA PHE A 30 10.69 -6.38 3.28
C PHE A 30 12.13 -6.28 2.76
N MET A 31 12.53 -5.12 2.21
CA MET A 31 13.87 -4.90 1.63
C MET A 31 14.87 -4.25 2.61
N GLY A 32 14.42 -3.74 3.76
CA GLY A 32 15.27 -2.92 4.63
C GLY A 32 15.63 -1.55 4.00
N PRO A 33 16.78 -0.94 4.34
CA PRO A 33 17.20 0.36 3.82
C PRO A 33 17.66 0.24 2.35
N THR A 34 16.70 0.08 1.44
CA THR A 34 16.96 -0.01 0.01
C THR A 34 17.53 1.30 -0.54
N ARG A 35 18.19 1.22 -1.69
CA ARG A 35 18.90 2.33 -2.33
C ARG A 35 18.03 3.59 -2.40
N ARG A 36 18.56 4.73 -1.93
CA ARG A 36 17.90 6.04 -1.83
C ARG A 36 16.80 6.15 -0.77
N LEU A 37 16.47 5.09 -0.04
CA LEU A 37 15.53 5.11 1.08
C LEU A 37 16.22 4.87 2.44
N GLU A 38 17.55 5.04 2.51
CA GLU A 38 18.33 4.96 3.74
C GLU A 38 17.96 6.09 4.71
N SER A 39 17.60 7.27 4.16
CA SER A 39 17.06 8.42 4.89
C SER A 39 15.74 8.88 4.26
N VAL A 40 14.68 8.08 4.46
CA VAL A 40 13.39 8.25 3.76
C VAL A 40 12.86 9.68 3.84
N GLY A 41 12.88 10.30 5.03
CA GLY A 41 12.35 11.66 5.20
C GLY A 41 13.07 12.70 4.34
N ALA A 42 14.40 12.67 4.31
CA ALA A 42 15.20 13.57 3.47
C ALA A 42 14.98 13.31 1.98
N THR A 43 14.87 12.05 1.58
CA THR A 43 14.62 11.66 0.19
C THR A 43 13.27 12.14 -0.32
N ILE A 44 12.20 11.96 0.47
CA ILE A 44 10.83 12.23 0.00
C ILE A 44 10.42 13.69 0.13
N ALA A 45 11.02 14.45 1.05
CA ALA A 45 10.66 15.85 1.31
C ALA A 45 10.52 16.71 0.04
N PRO A 46 11.47 16.70 -0.93
CA PRO A 46 11.32 17.49 -2.15
C PRO A 46 10.33 16.91 -3.16
N LEU A 47 9.89 15.66 -3.00
CA LEU A 47 9.03 14.94 -3.96
C LEU A 47 7.55 15.00 -3.57
N VAL A 48 7.25 15.00 -2.27
CA VAL A 48 5.89 15.00 -1.72
C VAL A 48 4.97 16.08 -2.32
N PRO A 49 5.43 17.33 -2.57
CA PRO A 49 4.57 18.36 -3.18
C PRO A 49 4.04 18.05 -4.58
N TYR A 50 4.64 17.07 -5.27
CA TYR A 50 4.27 16.67 -6.63
C TYR A 50 3.42 15.39 -6.67
N ALA A 51 3.09 14.82 -5.51
CA ALA A 51 2.33 13.57 -5.42
C ALA A 51 0.89 13.84 -4.99
N ASP A 52 -0.06 13.17 -5.66
CA ASP A 52 -1.48 13.16 -5.27
C ASP A 52 -1.73 12.28 -4.03
N ALA A 53 -0.88 11.27 -3.82
CA ALA A 53 -0.88 10.45 -2.60
C ALA A 53 0.51 9.90 -2.30
N LEU A 54 0.76 9.59 -1.03
CA LEU A 54 2.00 9.01 -0.52
C LEU A 54 1.74 7.60 0.02
N ALA A 55 2.39 6.59 -0.57
CA ALA A 55 2.26 5.20 -0.15
C ALA A 55 3.49 4.75 0.68
N LEU A 56 3.27 4.34 1.93
CA LEU A 56 4.34 4.07 2.89
C LEU A 56 3.88 3.17 4.04
N THR A 57 4.80 2.74 4.90
CA THR A 57 4.47 2.00 6.13
C THR A 57 4.14 2.93 7.30
N ARG A 58 3.39 2.45 8.29
CA ARG A 58 3.08 3.25 9.51
C ARG A 58 4.30 3.77 10.25
N GLY A 59 5.43 3.05 10.19
CA GLY A 59 6.69 3.49 10.80
C GLY A 59 7.25 4.70 10.07
N VAL A 60 7.33 4.63 8.75
CA VAL A 60 7.77 5.77 7.92
C VAL A 60 6.85 6.98 8.11
N LEU A 61 5.53 6.79 8.15
CA LEU A 61 4.58 7.88 8.38
C LEU A 61 4.90 8.65 9.67
N ARG A 62 5.04 7.91 10.78
CA ARG A 62 5.20 8.49 12.11
C ARG A 62 6.55 9.19 12.32
N HIS A 63 7.59 8.72 11.64
CA HIS A 63 8.96 9.13 11.93
C HIS A 63 9.61 9.97 10.83
N ALA A 64 9.08 9.96 9.61
CA ALA A 64 9.69 10.62 8.45
C ALA A 64 8.79 11.63 7.73
N VAL A 65 7.48 11.67 8.03
CA VAL A 65 6.54 12.58 7.39
C VAL A 65 5.99 13.57 8.43
N PRO A 66 6.22 14.89 8.26
CA PRO A 66 5.62 15.88 9.13
C PRO A 66 4.08 15.83 9.07
N PRO A 67 3.36 15.95 10.20
CA PRO A 67 1.89 15.92 10.21
C PRO A 67 1.24 17.12 9.51
N THR A 68 2.03 18.14 9.16
CA THR A 68 1.60 19.30 8.37
C THR A 68 1.51 19.02 6.87
N VAL A 69 2.03 17.88 6.40
CA VAL A 69 1.92 17.46 5.00
C VAL A 69 0.45 17.12 4.70
N PRO A 70 -0.20 17.83 3.76
CA PRO A 70 -1.62 17.60 3.46
C PRO A 70 -1.84 16.39 2.53
N THR A 71 -0.76 15.86 1.94
CA THR A 71 -0.79 14.76 0.97
C THR A 71 -1.47 13.52 1.57
N PRO A 72 -2.53 13.00 0.94
CA PRO A 72 -3.22 11.79 1.37
C PRO A 72 -2.29 10.58 1.49
N ILE A 73 -2.54 9.74 2.49
CA ILE A 73 -1.71 8.56 2.77
C ILE A 73 -2.39 7.28 2.31
N VAL A 74 -1.65 6.44 1.58
CA VAL A 74 -1.99 5.05 1.29
C VAL A 74 -1.10 4.16 2.16
N LEU A 75 -1.66 3.53 3.18
CA LEU A 75 -0.87 2.83 4.19
C LEU A 75 -0.63 1.38 3.80
N ARG A 76 0.64 0.97 3.66
CA ARG A 76 1.02 -0.46 3.63
C ARG A 76 0.60 -1.12 4.93
N VAL A 77 -0.30 -2.11 4.84
CA VAL A 77 -0.79 -2.86 6.01
C VAL A 77 -0.44 -4.34 5.97
N SER A 78 0.17 -4.85 4.90
CA SER A 78 0.70 -6.22 4.81
C SER A 78 2.22 -6.27 4.98
N GLY A 79 2.77 -7.43 5.32
CA GLY A 79 4.21 -7.66 5.47
C GLY A 79 4.51 -8.96 6.23
N GLY A 80 5.67 -9.06 6.86
CA GLY A 80 6.10 -10.26 7.60
C GLY A 80 7.06 -11.16 6.84
N VAL A 81 7.54 -10.71 5.68
CA VAL A 81 8.54 -11.39 4.85
C VAL A 81 9.79 -10.52 4.68
N THR A 82 10.89 -11.14 4.25
CA THR A 82 12.13 -10.41 3.91
C THR A 82 12.75 -10.95 2.65
N VAL A 83 13.56 -10.13 1.97
CA VAL A 83 14.35 -10.53 0.80
C VAL A 83 15.40 -11.63 1.07
N LEU A 84 15.55 -12.09 2.32
CA LEU A 84 16.42 -13.21 2.68
C LEU A 84 15.79 -14.57 2.37
N HIS A 85 14.50 -14.62 2.03
CA HIS A 85 13.80 -15.83 1.63
C HIS A 85 13.46 -15.79 0.14
N ASP A 86 13.45 -16.97 -0.50
CA ASP A 86 13.11 -17.10 -1.91
C ASP A 86 11.62 -16.82 -2.17
N ASP A 87 10.76 -17.18 -1.22
CA ASP A 87 9.34 -16.91 -1.26
C ASP A 87 8.99 -15.64 -0.45
N LEU A 88 8.35 -14.70 -1.12
CA LEU A 88 7.86 -13.44 -0.56
C LEU A 88 6.34 -13.42 -0.39
N SER A 89 5.64 -14.49 -0.76
CA SER A 89 4.17 -14.51 -0.78
C SER A 89 3.52 -14.73 0.58
N HIS A 90 4.28 -15.15 1.59
CA HIS A 90 3.78 -15.42 2.93
C HIS A 90 3.60 -14.16 3.78
N GLU A 91 2.87 -13.18 3.26
CA GLU A 91 2.53 -11.96 4.00
C GLU A 91 1.29 -12.14 4.89
N ALA A 92 1.27 -11.40 6.00
CA ALA A 92 0.10 -11.23 6.85
C ALA A 92 -0.26 -9.75 7.00
N VAL A 93 -1.47 -9.46 7.48
CA VAL A 93 -1.85 -8.09 7.87
C VAL A 93 -1.09 -7.70 9.16
N THR A 94 -0.22 -6.71 9.05
CA THR A 94 0.67 -6.24 10.13
C THR A 94 0.14 -5.01 10.87
N THR A 95 -0.87 -4.34 10.31
CA THR A 95 -1.44 -3.10 10.84
C THR A 95 -2.96 -3.19 10.90
N SER A 96 -3.55 -2.90 12.06
CA SER A 96 -5.00 -2.95 12.23
C SER A 96 -5.69 -1.76 11.57
N MET A 97 -6.95 -1.95 11.16
CA MET A 97 -7.77 -0.86 10.63
C MET A 97 -7.95 0.29 11.63
N ALA A 98 -8.02 -0.01 12.93
CA ALA A 98 -8.08 1.03 13.97
C ALA A 98 -6.84 1.94 13.99
N ASP A 99 -5.64 1.40 13.75
CA ASP A 99 -4.41 2.18 13.61
C ASP A 99 -4.43 3.02 12.33
N ALA A 100 -4.92 2.45 11.22
CA ALA A 100 -5.09 3.15 9.95
C ALA A 100 -6.05 4.36 10.08
N VAL A 101 -7.21 4.18 10.74
CA VAL A 101 -8.17 5.27 11.02
C VAL A 101 -7.52 6.33 11.91
N ARG A 102 -6.81 5.93 12.97
CA ARG A 102 -6.11 6.86 13.87
C ARG A 102 -5.01 7.66 13.17
N LEU A 103 -4.43 7.12 12.10
CA LEU A 103 -3.45 7.79 11.23
C LEU A 103 -4.09 8.66 10.13
N ASN A 104 -5.43 8.73 10.07
CA ASN A 104 -6.19 9.49 9.08
C ASN A 104 -5.83 9.15 7.61
N VAL A 105 -5.59 7.87 7.33
CA VAL A 105 -5.20 7.42 5.99
C VAL A 105 -6.34 7.61 4.98
N ALA A 106 -6.01 7.81 3.71
CA ALA A 106 -6.98 7.81 2.64
C ALA A 106 -7.29 6.38 2.18
N ALA A 107 -6.33 5.46 2.21
CA ALA A 107 -6.55 4.06 1.91
C ALA A 107 -5.56 3.18 2.68
N VAL A 108 -5.84 1.89 2.75
CA VAL A 108 -4.87 0.85 3.11
C VAL A 108 -4.49 0.06 1.88
N ALA A 109 -3.29 -0.49 1.85
CA ALA A 109 -2.78 -1.29 0.74
C ALA A 109 -2.16 -2.60 1.23
N MET A 110 -2.44 -3.68 0.51
CA MET A 110 -1.83 -4.98 0.76
C MET A 110 -1.44 -5.68 -0.54
N SER A 111 -0.43 -6.53 -0.47
CA SER A 111 -0.02 -7.38 -1.59
C SER A 111 -0.96 -8.59 -1.71
N VAL A 112 -1.26 -9.01 -2.94
CA VAL A 112 -1.87 -10.32 -3.24
C VAL A 112 -0.97 -11.09 -4.20
N PHE A 113 -0.87 -12.39 -4.00
CA PHE A 113 0.13 -13.23 -4.66
C PHE A 113 -0.51 -14.39 -5.42
N VAL A 114 -1.26 -14.05 -6.46
CA VAL A 114 -1.88 -15.05 -7.33
C VAL A 114 -0.81 -16.02 -7.88
N GLY A 115 -1.10 -17.31 -8.02
CA GLY A 115 -0.19 -18.34 -8.48
C GLY A 115 1.07 -18.57 -7.63
N ALA A 116 1.21 -17.93 -6.46
CA ALA A 116 2.32 -18.16 -5.54
C ALA A 116 1.98 -19.23 -4.48
N PRO A 117 2.98 -19.78 -3.75
CA PRO A 117 2.75 -20.82 -2.75
C PRO A 117 1.69 -20.45 -1.70
N HIS A 118 1.61 -19.17 -1.29
CA HIS A 118 0.65 -18.67 -0.30
C HIS A 118 -0.46 -17.80 -0.91
N GLU A 119 -0.89 -18.09 -2.15
CA GLU A 119 -2.00 -17.38 -2.79
C GLU A 119 -3.25 -17.35 -1.89
N HIS A 120 -3.66 -18.52 -1.39
CA HIS A 120 -4.89 -18.68 -0.62
C HIS A 120 -4.92 -17.73 0.59
N GLU A 121 -3.86 -17.72 1.39
CA GLU A 121 -3.73 -16.86 2.55
C GLU A 121 -3.76 -15.38 2.15
N SER A 122 -3.11 -15.00 1.05
CA SER A 122 -3.11 -13.62 0.57
C SER A 122 -4.52 -13.15 0.15
N LEU A 123 -5.31 -14.02 -0.50
CA LEU A 123 -6.68 -13.73 -0.94
C LEU A 123 -7.67 -13.72 0.23
N VAL A 124 -7.52 -14.64 1.20
CA VAL A 124 -8.33 -14.63 2.44
C VAL A 124 -8.04 -13.38 3.26
N ASN A 125 -6.77 -12.97 3.36
CA ASN A 125 -6.38 -11.71 4.01
C ASN A 125 -7.01 -10.49 3.32
N LEU A 126 -7.09 -10.49 1.99
CA LEU A 126 -7.76 -9.43 1.24
C LEU A 126 -9.25 -9.35 1.59
N GLY A 127 -9.97 -10.47 1.58
CA GLY A 127 -11.39 -10.50 1.95
C GLY A 127 -11.64 -9.94 3.36
N ASN A 128 -10.87 -10.41 4.35
CA ASN A 128 -10.97 -9.92 5.72
C ASN A 128 -10.61 -8.42 5.85
N LEU A 129 -9.65 -7.94 5.07
CA LEU A 129 -9.26 -6.53 5.08
C LEU A 129 -10.34 -5.65 4.44
N VAL A 130 -11.01 -6.13 3.39
CA VAL A 130 -12.15 -5.44 2.77
C VAL A 130 -13.30 -5.33 3.75
N ASP A 131 -13.66 -6.40 4.48
CA ASP A 131 -14.70 -6.35 5.51
C ASP A 131 -14.38 -5.28 6.58
N ALA A 132 -13.13 -5.25 7.06
CA ALA A 132 -12.68 -4.24 8.01
C ALA A 132 -12.68 -2.81 7.41
N GLY A 133 -12.34 -2.68 6.13
CA GLY A 133 -12.30 -1.42 5.39
C GLY A 133 -13.69 -0.82 5.18
N GLU A 134 -14.66 -1.64 4.73
CA GLU A 134 -16.06 -1.25 4.58
C GLU A 134 -16.65 -0.80 5.92
N ALA A 135 -16.43 -1.58 6.99
CA ALA A 135 -16.90 -1.23 8.33
C ALA A 135 -16.33 0.11 8.85
N ALA A 136 -15.13 0.50 8.39
CA ALA A 136 -14.45 1.74 8.79
C ALA A 136 -14.58 2.89 7.78
N GLY A 137 -15.20 2.66 6.60
CA GLY A 137 -15.21 3.63 5.50
C GLY A 137 -13.81 3.96 4.96
N VAL A 138 -12.92 2.96 4.88
CA VAL A 138 -11.54 3.08 4.39
C VAL A 138 -11.35 2.20 3.14
N PRO A 139 -11.03 2.79 1.98
CA PRO A 139 -10.68 2.05 0.77
C PRO A 139 -9.51 1.07 0.97
N VAL A 140 -9.61 -0.09 0.31
CA VAL A 140 -8.56 -1.12 0.26
C VAL A 140 -7.99 -1.18 -1.16
N LEU A 141 -6.68 -1.00 -1.30
CA LEU A 141 -5.92 -1.16 -2.53
C LEU A 141 -5.20 -2.51 -2.52
N ALA A 142 -5.67 -3.46 -3.34
CA ALA A 142 -4.98 -4.71 -3.59
C ALA A 142 -3.85 -4.49 -4.61
N ILE A 143 -2.66 -4.99 -4.32
CA ILE A 143 -1.47 -4.89 -5.17
C ILE A 143 -1.10 -6.28 -5.64
N THR A 144 -1.34 -6.57 -6.92
CA THR A 144 -0.96 -7.85 -7.53
C THR A 144 0.56 -7.95 -7.63
N ALA A 145 1.15 -8.68 -6.68
CA ALA A 145 2.59 -8.86 -6.59
C ALA A 145 3.03 -10.03 -7.47
N VAL A 146 3.90 -9.71 -8.42
CA VAL A 146 4.31 -10.62 -9.50
C VAL A 146 5.65 -11.33 -9.27
N GLY A 147 6.33 -11.04 -8.15
CA GLY A 147 7.63 -11.64 -7.81
C GLY A 147 8.71 -11.43 -8.88
N LYS A 148 9.76 -12.25 -8.83
CA LYS A 148 10.88 -12.24 -9.80
C LYS A 148 10.52 -12.81 -11.18
N GLU A 149 9.29 -13.29 -11.35
CA GLU A 149 8.84 -14.05 -12.52
C GLU A 149 7.97 -13.21 -13.48
N LEU A 150 8.04 -11.87 -13.41
CA LEU A 150 7.23 -10.97 -14.24
C LEU A 150 7.39 -11.26 -15.74
N GLU A 151 8.58 -11.65 -16.19
CA GLU A 151 8.84 -12.03 -17.59
C GLU A 151 8.06 -13.29 -18.05
N LYS A 152 7.61 -14.12 -17.10
CA LYS A 152 6.80 -15.32 -17.39
C LYS A 152 5.29 -15.10 -17.19
N ARG A 153 4.88 -13.86 -16.84
CA ARG A 153 3.51 -13.52 -16.47
C ARG A 153 2.91 -12.58 -17.52
N ASP A 154 2.18 -13.17 -18.46
CA ASP A 154 1.53 -12.47 -19.57
C ASP A 154 0.25 -11.73 -19.14
N ALA A 155 -0.40 -11.02 -20.08
CA ALA A 155 -1.65 -10.32 -19.82
C ALA A 155 -2.77 -11.26 -19.29
N ARG A 156 -2.74 -12.54 -19.69
CA ARG A 156 -3.71 -13.54 -19.24
C ARG A 156 -3.49 -13.88 -17.77
N TYR A 157 -2.24 -14.02 -17.34
CA TYR A 157 -1.90 -14.20 -15.95
C TYR A 157 -2.36 -13.00 -15.09
N LEU A 158 -2.10 -11.77 -15.54
CA LEU A 158 -2.54 -10.57 -14.80
C LEU A 158 -4.07 -10.47 -14.70
N ALA A 159 -4.80 -11.00 -15.67
CA ALA A 159 -6.26 -11.04 -15.65
C ALA A 159 -6.86 -12.08 -14.68
N LEU A 160 -6.04 -12.96 -14.09
CA LEU A 160 -6.49 -13.88 -13.03
C LEU A 160 -6.52 -13.23 -11.64
N ALA A 161 -5.94 -12.04 -11.50
CA ALA A 161 -5.80 -11.32 -10.24
C ALA A 161 -6.84 -10.23 -10.04
#